data_AF-A0A4V2AS37-F1
#
_entry.id   AF-A0A4V2AS37-F1
#
_cell.length_a   1.000
_cell.length_b   1.000
_cell.length_c   1.000
_cell.angle_alpha   90.00
_cell.angle_beta   90.00
_cell.angle_gamma   90.00
#
_symmetry.space_group_name_H-M   'P 1'
#
loop_
_entity.id
_entity.type
_entity.pdbx_description
1 polymer ?
#
loop_
_entity_poly.entity_id
_entity_poly.type
_entity_poly.pdbx_seq_one_letter_code
_entity_poly.pdbx_strand_id
1 'polypeptide(L)'
;TIARISSAPAGERFLFTQSPGPGRWSVLQILEHLNSYNNYYLPAMATALQKGRRNQVGLNRVFRPGLLGAYFTRMMQPPANGQIVKKYKAPADHTPAASLDETLTINKFIEGQNRLVDLIQQSAQTDMNKLKIPISISKWIKLKLGDTLGFLIAHQERHFIQLEEIVRQIKAQSVQAINTDSLSVKL
;
A
#
# COMPACT_ATOMS: atom_id res chain seq x y z
N THR A 1 12.08 -2.65 2.73
CA THR A 1 11.56 -2.12 1.44
C THR A 1 11.57 -0.60 1.40
N ILE A 2 10.99 0.12 2.37
CA ILE A 2 11.07 1.60 2.46
C ILE A 2 12.52 2.12 2.49
N ALA A 3 13.38 1.54 3.35
CA ALA A 3 14.79 1.94 3.41
C ALA A 3 15.52 1.79 2.06
N ARG A 4 15.19 0.76 1.26
CA ARG A 4 15.74 0.55 -0.08
C ARG A 4 15.21 1.56 -1.11
N ILE A 5 13.96 2.01 -0.94
CA ILE A 5 13.34 3.04 -1.80
C ILE A 5 13.94 4.41 -1.48
N SER A 6 14.14 4.75 -0.21
CA SER A 6 14.70 6.04 0.23
C SER A 6 16.23 6.14 0.07
N SER A 7 16.95 5.02 0.05
CA SER A 7 18.41 4.98 -0.07
C SER A 7 18.91 4.52 -1.43
N ALA A 8 18.03 4.39 -2.43
CA ALA A 8 18.44 3.99 -3.77
C ALA A 8 19.41 5.07 -4.33
N PRO A 9 20.62 4.69 -4.78
CA PRO A 9 21.52 5.61 -5.46
C PRO A 9 20.78 6.27 -6.64
N ALA A 10 21.14 7.50 -7.00
CA ALA A 10 20.50 8.21 -8.13
C ALA A 10 20.50 7.38 -9.44
N GLY A 11 21.49 6.49 -9.60
CA GLY A 11 21.59 5.54 -10.72
C GLY A 11 20.58 4.38 -10.71
N GLU A 12 19.80 4.16 -9.65
CA GLU A 12 18.75 3.13 -9.58
C GLU A 12 17.33 3.70 -9.74
N ARG A 13 17.18 5.02 -9.88
CA ARG A 13 15.87 5.70 -10.03
C ARG A 13 15.11 5.25 -11.28
N PHE A 14 15.80 4.83 -12.33
CA PHE A 14 15.16 4.29 -13.53
C PHE A 14 14.30 3.03 -13.25
N LEU A 15 14.62 2.26 -12.19
CA LEU A 15 13.84 1.10 -11.78
C LEU A 15 12.43 1.49 -11.29
N PHE A 16 12.24 2.75 -10.90
CA PHE A 16 10.98 3.23 -10.33
C PHE A 16 9.93 3.51 -11.39
N THR A 17 10.37 3.97 -12.56
CA THR A 17 9.50 4.38 -13.66
C THR A 17 9.30 3.27 -14.70
N GLN A 18 10.18 2.27 -14.75
CA GLN A 18 10.03 1.13 -15.66
C GLN A 18 8.89 0.19 -15.24
N SER A 19 8.15 -0.27 -16.24
CA SER A 19 7.16 -1.32 -16.10
C SER A 19 7.73 -2.65 -16.60
N PRO A 20 7.46 -3.78 -15.92
CA PRO A 20 7.96 -5.10 -16.34
C PRO A 20 7.26 -5.65 -17.60
N GLY A 21 6.24 -4.97 -18.13
CA GLY A 21 5.58 -5.33 -19.37
C GLY A 21 4.27 -4.57 -19.62
N PRO A 22 3.66 -4.74 -20.81
CA PRO A 22 2.46 -4.01 -21.19
C PRO A 22 1.31 -4.17 -20.18
N GLY A 23 0.67 -3.05 -19.82
CA GLY A 23 -0.47 -3.03 -18.89
C GLY A 23 -0.11 -3.32 -17.42
N ARG A 24 1.18 -3.43 -17.08
CA ARG A 24 1.64 -3.59 -15.69
C ARG A 24 2.09 -2.25 -15.13
N TRP A 25 1.86 -2.05 -13.84
CA TRP A 25 2.31 -0.83 -13.17
C TRP A 25 3.80 -0.86 -12.86
N SER A 26 4.42 0.31 -13.00
CA SER A 26 5.75 0.57 -12.44
C SER A 26 5.71 0.64 -10.91
N VAL A 27 6.88 0.66 -10.28
CA VAL A 27 7.00 0.91 -8.84
C VAL A 27 6.33 2.23 -8.46
N LEU A 28 6.58 3.31 -9.22
CA LEU A 28 6.02 4.62 -8.93
C LEU A 28 4.48 4.64 -8.99
N GLN A 29 3.91 3.92 -9.96
CA GLN A 29 2.46 3.76 -10.08
C GLN A 29 1.86 2.97 -8.90
N ILE A 30 2.58 1.96 -8.38
CA ILE A 30 2.15 1.27 -7.16
C ILE A 30 2.22 2.19 -5.93
N LEU A 31 3.26 3.01 -5.81
CA LEU A 31 3.34 3.99 -4.72
C LEU A 31 2.19 4.99 -4.78
N GLU A 32 1.84 5.48 -5.98
CA GLU A 32 0.69 6.38 -6.14
C GLU A 32 -0.64 5.69 -5.83
N HIS A 33 -0.79 4.41 -6.19
CA HIS A 33 -1.94 3.60 -5.77
C HIS A 33 -2.05 3.56 -4.24
N LEU A 34 -0.96 3.28 -3.52
CA LEU A 34 -0.95 3.29 -2.06
C LEU A 34 -1.25 4.68 -1.47
N ASN A 35 -0.69 5.74 -2.08
CA ASN A 35 -0.99 7.12 -1.71
C ASN A 35 -2.48 7.43 -1.81
N SER A 36 -3.15 6.98 -2.86
CA SER A 36 -4.59 7.23 -3.06
C SER A 36 -5.46 6.62 -1.95
N TYR A 37 -5.10 5.44 -1.43
CA TYR A 37 -5.76 4.84 -0.26
C TYR A 37 -5.44 5.62 1.02
N ASN A 38 -4.17 6.01 1.21
CA ASN A 38 -3.75 6.80 2.36
C ASN A 38 -4.48 8.15 2.45
N ASN A 39 -4.65 8.84 1.32
CA ASN A 39 -5.36 10.12 1.23
C ASN A 39 -6.80 10.04 1.74
N TYR A 40 -7.45 8.88 1.60
CA TYR A 40 -8.79 8.65 2.13
C TYR A 40 -8.77 8.17 3.59
N TYR A 41 -8.05 7.08 3.86
CA TYR A 41 -8.17 6.35 5.12
C TYR A 41 -7.45 7.01 6.29
N LEU A 42 -6.28 7.64 6.08
CA LEU A 42 -5.52 8.23 7.18
C LEU A 42 -6.25 9.42 7.83
N PRO A 43 -6.82 10.38 7.06
CA PRO A 43 -7.64 11.44 7.65
C PRO A 43 -8.89 10.90 8.34
N ALA A 44 -9.59 9.93 7.73
CA ALA A 44 -10.80 9.36 8.29
C ALA A 44 -10.55 8.65 9.64
N MET A 45 -9.44 7.92 9.76
CA MET A 45 -9.01 7.30 11.02
C MET A 45 -8.60 8.35 12.05
N ALA A 46 -7.86 9.39 11.66
CA ALA A 46 -7.47 10.48 12.55
C ALA A 46 -8.70 11.17 13.16
N THR A 47 -9.72 11.48 12.34
CA THR A 47 -10.98 12.07 12.80
C THR A 47 -11.72 11.14 13.76
N ALA A 48 -11.79 9.83 13.46
CA ALA A 48 -12.45 8.87 14.33
C ALA A 48 -11.75 8.72 15.69
N LEU A 49 -10.41 8.71 15.70
CA LEU A 49 -9.60 8.68 16.91
C LEU A 49 -9.79 9.94 17.76
N GLN A 50 -9.77 11.12 17.12
CA GLN A 50 -10.04 12.39 17.80
C GLN A 50 -11.43 12.41 18.44
N LYS A 51 -12.46 11.94 17.70
CA LYS A 51 -13.82 11.80 18.23
C LYS A 51 -13.89 10.80 19.39
N GLY A 52 -13.17 9.68 19.28
CA GLY A 52 -13.04 8.69 20.35
C GLY A 52 -12.47 9.29 21.63
N ARG A 53 -11.40 10.09 21.52
CA ARG A 53 -10.82 10.83 22.65
C ARG A 53 -11.80 11.81 23.27
N ARG A 54 -12.46 12.64 22.45
CA ARG A 54 -13.47 13.61 22.93
C ARG A 54 -14.62 12.94 23.68
N ASN A 55 -15.03 11.77 23.21
CA ASN A 55 -16.12 10.98 23.81
C ASN A 55 -15.63 10.01 24.89
N GLN A 56 -14.37 10.13 25.34
CA GLN A 56 -13.78 9.29 26.39
C GLN A 56 -13.95 7.78 26.13
N VAL A 57 -13.81 7.35 24.88
CA VAL A 57 -13.85 5.93 24.52
C VAL A 57 -12.62 5.25 25.11
N GLY A 58 -12.83 4.51 26.20
CA GLY A 58 -11.78 3.79 26.91
C GLY A 58 -11.10 2.72 26.06
N LEU A 59 -10.00 2.19 26.59
CA LEU A 59 -9.25 1.10 25.97
C LEU A 59 -9.98 -0.24 26.10
N ASN A 60 -9.96 -1.03 25.02
CA ASN A 60 -10.26 -2.45 25.07
C ASN A 60 -9.12 -3.22 24.42
N ARG A 61 -8.45 -4.09 25.20
CA ARG A 61 -7.32 -4.89 24.72
C ARG A 61 -7.74 -6.03 23.79
N VAL A 62 -9.02 -6.39 23.77
CA VAL A 62 -9.56 -7.45 22.93
C VAL A 62 -10.24 -6.84 21.71
N PHE A 63 -9.65 -7.05 20.54
CA PHE A 63 -10.28 -6.73 19.27
C PHE A 63 -11.06 -7.94 18.73
N ARG A 64 -12.29 -7.71 18.27
CA ARG A 64 -13.11 -8.72 17.58
C ARG A 64 -13.41 -8.22 16.17
N PRO A 65 -12.88 -8.88 15.12
CA PRO A 65 -13.17 -8.50 13.75
C PRO A 65 -14.67 -8.51 13.45
N GLY A 66 -15.15 -7.58 12.63
CA GLY A 66 -16.47 -7.69 12.01
C GLY A 66 -16.43 -8.67 10.83
N LEU A 67 -17.57 -9.26 10.45
CA LEU A 67 -17.62 -10.17 9.30
C LEU A 67 -17.10 -9.53 8.01
N LEU A 68 -17.62 -8.34 7.69
CA LEU A 68 -17.24 -7.59 6.48
C LEU A 68 -15.78 -7.12 6.53
N GLY A 69 -15.32 -6.67 7.69
CA GLY A 69 -13.95 -6.25 7.90
C GLY A 69 -12.95 -7.41 7.72
N ALA A 70 -13.20 -8.52 8.42
CA ALA A 70 -12.42 -9.74 8.30
C ALA A 70 -12.37 -10.26 6.85
N TYR A 71 -13.48 -10.17 6.12
CA TYR A 71 -13.53 -10.53 4.70
C TYR A 71 -12.58 -9.66 3.86
N PHE A 72 -12.65 -8.32 3.98
CA PHE A 72 -11.78 -7.43 3.23
C PHE A 72 -10.30 -7.61 3.60
N THR A 73 -9.98 -7.76 4.89
CA THR A 73 -8.61 -8.04 5.33
C THR A 73 -8.09 -9.33 4.71
N ARG A 74 -8.86 -10.43 4.79
CA ARG A 74 -8.45 -11.74 4.24
C ARG A 74 -8.29 -11.71 2.73
N MET A 75 -9.09 -10.92 2.02
CA MET A 75 -8.97 -10.73 0.57
C MET A 75 -7.61 -10.12 0.19
N MET A 76 -7.13 -9.17 0.99
CA MET A 76 -5.86 -8.48 0.73
C MET A 76 -4.65 -9.18 1.31
N GLN A 77 -4.82 -9.94 2.40
CA GLN A 77 -3.74 -10.60 3.11
C GLN A 77 -2.86 -11.42 2.17
N PRO A 78 -1.53 -11.17 2.17
CA PRO A 78 -0.61 -11.98 1.40
C PRO A 78 -0.67 -13.46 1.81
N PRO A 79 -0.57 -14.39 0.85
CA PRO A 79 -0.43 -15.80 1.17
C PRO A 79 0.93 -16.08 1.80
N ALA A 80 1.00 -17.11 2.65
CA ALA A 80 2.21 -17.46 3.39
C ALA A 80 3.41 -17.81 2.50
N ASN A 81 3.18 -18.24 1.26
CA ASN A 81 4.23 -18.53 0.27
C ASN A 81 4.80 -17.28 -0.42
N GLY A 82 4.31 -16.08 -0.09
CA GLY A 82 4.78 -14.81 -0.65
C GLY A 82 4.39 -14.57 -2.11
N GLN A 83 3.50 -15.38 -2.70
CA GLN A 83 3.15 -15.27 -4.12
C GLN A 83 1.71 -14.77 -4.31
N ILE A 84 1.54 -13.57 -4.83
CA ILE A 84 0.22 -13.00 -5.13
C ILE A 84 -0.35 -13.64 -6.41
N VAL A 85 -1.14 -14.70 -6.24
CA VAL A 85 -1.82 -15.41 -7.35
C VAL A 85 -3.15 -14.78 -7.75
N LYS A 86 -3.91 -14.27 -6.78
CA LYS A 86 -5.19 -13.60 -7.06
C LYS A 86 -4.93 -12.16 -7.49
N LYS A 87 -5.52 -11.73 -8.59
CA LYS A 87 -5.46 -10.35 -9.07
C LYS A 87 -6.81 -9.68 -8.90
N TYR A 88 -6.81 -8.46 -8.39
CA TYR A 88 -8.00 -7.63 -8.28
C TYR A 88 -7.82 -6.43 -9.19
N LYS A 89 -8.89 -6.05 -9.90
CA LYS A 89 -8.89 -4.78 -10.63
C LYS A 89 -8.96 -3.65 -9.61
N ALA A 90 -8.04 -2.71 -9.71
CA ALA A 90 -8.09 -1.51 -8.88
C ALA A 90 -9.33 -0.68 -9.21
N PRO A 91 -9.98 -0.07 -8.22
CA PRO A 91 -11.04 0.91 -8.47
C PRO A 91 -10.52 2.05 -9.35
N ALA A 92 -11.40 2.66 -10.15
CA ALA A 92 -11.04 3.74 -11.07
C ALA A 92 -10.36 4.91 -10.31
N ASP A 93 -10.95 5.32 -9.18
CA ASP A 93 -10.44 6.42 -8.33
C ASP A 93 -9.10 6.12 -7.62
N HIS A 94 -8.67 4.85 -7.69
CA HIS A 94 -7.40 4.39 -7.13
C HIS A 94 -6.45 3.88 -8.22
N THR A 95 -6.73 4.16 -9.49
CA THR A 95 -5.85 3.81 -10.61
C THR A 95 -4.87 4.96 -10.85
N PRO A 96 -3.55 4.71 -10.82
CA PRO A 96 -2.55 5.75 -11.00
C PRO A 96 -2.53 6.28 -12.44
N ALA A 97 -2.14 7.54 -12.60
CA ALA A 97 -1.90 8.13 -13.92
C ALA A 97 -0.72 7.46 -14.64
N ALA A 98 -0.65 7.66 -15.96
CA ALA A 98 0.46 7.15 -16.77
C ALA A 98 1.79 7.85 -16.47
N SER A 99 1.74 9.15 -16.16
CA SER A 99 2.89 9.98 -15.80
C SER A 99 2.71 10.54 -14.39
N LEU A 100 3.76 10.50 -13.60
CA LEU A 100 3.77 10.87 -12.18
C LEU A 100 5.05 11.65 -11.85
N ASP A 101 4.94 12.60 -10.92
CA ASP A 101 6.12 13.25 -10.34
C ASP A 101 6.78 12.30 -9.34
N GLU A 102 7.98 11.82 -9.68
CA GLU A 102 8.72 10.85 -8.89
C GLU A 102 8.95 11.33 -7.45
N THR A 103 9.44 12.56 -7.30
CA THR A 103 9.84 13.09 -5.98
C THR A 103 8.61 13.29 -5.11
N LEU A 104 7.55 13.87 -5.67
CA LEU A 104 6.30 14.10 -4.96
C LEU A 104 5.65 12.78 -4.53
N THR A 105 5.53 11.80 -5.43
CA THR A 105 4.87 10.52 -5.13
C THR A 105 5.64 9.73 -4.06
N ILE A 106 6.98 9.70 -4.11
CA ILE A 106 7.80 9.04 -3.08
C ILE A 106 7.67 9.77 -1.73
N ASN A 107 7.74 11.10 -1.71
CA ASN A 107 7.62 11.87 -0.47
C ASN A 107 6.24 11.68 0.19
N LYS A 108 5.16 11.74 -0.60
CA LYS A 108 3.79 11.44 -0.12
C LYS A 108 3.69 10.04 0.46
N PHE A 109 4.32 9.05 -0.17
CA PHE A 109 4.31 7.69 0.31
C PHE A 109 5.00 7.58 1.68
N ILE A 110 6.20 8.15 1.82
CA ILE A 110 6.96 8.15 3.09
C ILE A 110 6.17 8.86 4.19
N GLU A 111 5.59 10.03 3.91
CA GLU A 111 4.74 10.76 4.84
C GLU A 111 3.54 9.90 5.27
N GLY A 112 2.88 9.25 4.32
CA GLY A 112 1.78 8.31 4.58
C GLY A 112 2.18 7.14 5.47
N GLN A 113 3.38 6.57 5.30
CA GLN A 113 3.90 5.51 6.18
C GLN A 113 4.06 6.00 7.61
N ASN A 114 4.72 7.14 7.80
CA ASN A 114 4.94 7.74 9.12
C ASN A 114 3.60 8.04 9.80
N ARG A 115 2.64 8.59 9.04
CA ARG A 115 1.31 8.90 9.54
C ARG A 115 0.52 7.65 9.92
N LEU A 116 0.63 6.56 9.16
CA LEU A 116 -0.01 5.30 9.52
C LEU A 116 0.57 4.73 10.82
N VAL A 117 1.88 4.76 11.01
CA VAL A 117 2.53 4.30 12.25
C VAL A 117 2.00 5.08 13.45
N ASP A 118 1.91 6.40 13.35
CA ASP A 118 1.32 7.26 14.39
C ASP A 118 -0.14 6.87 14.69
N LEU A 119 -0.96 6.64 13.66
CA LEU A 119 -2.35 6.22 13.86
C LEU A 119 -2.47 4.84 14.49
N ILE A 120 -1.58 3.89 14.16
CA ILE A 120 -1.52 2.57 14.82
C ILE A 120 -1.21 2.75 16.31
N GLN A 121 -0.23 3.57 16.66
CA GLN A 121 0.13 3.85 18.06
C GLN A 121 -1.04 4.49 18.83
N GLN A 122 -1.72 5.48 18.23
CA GLN A 122 -2.91 6.09 18.83
C GLN A 122 -4.06 5.10 18.98
N SER A 123 -4.26 4.20 18.01
CA SER A 123 -5.33 3.19 18.07
C SER A 123 -5.15 2.19 19.22
N ALA A 124 -3.91 1.96 19.66
CA ALA A 124 -3.60 1.09 20.79
C ALA A 124 -4.08 1.65 22.15
N GLN A 125 -4.54 2.91 22.19
CA GLN A 125 -5.00 3.59 23.40
C GLN A 125 -6.54 3.75 23.46
N THR A 126 -7.29 3.06 22.59
CA THR A 126 -8.77 3.17 22.52
C THR A 126 -9.42 1.83 22.16
N ASP A 127 -10.74 1.72 22.33
CA ASP A 127 -11.51 0.56 21.91
C ASP A 127 -11.74 0.60 20.39
N MET A 128 -10.84 -0.10 19.67
CA MET A 128 -10.90 -0.27 18.22
C MET A 128 -12.19 -0.94 17.70
N ASN A 129 -13.00 -1.55 18.57
CA ASN A 129 -14.29 -2.14 18.19
C ASN A 129 -15.40 -1.08 18.04
N LYS A 130 -15.28 0.05 18.75
CA LYS A 130 -16.32 1.08 18.84
C LYS A 130 -16.20 2.16 17.78
N LEU A 131 -14.98 2.53 17.41
CA LEU A 131 -14.75 3.54 16.38
C LEU A 131 -15.06 2.97 14.99
N LYS A 132 -15.68 3.78 14.13
CA LYS A 132 -16.21 3.37 12.83
C LYS A 132 -15.71 4.27 11.71
N ILE A 133 -15.12 3.67 10.68
CA ILE A 133 -14.55 4.37 9.52
C ILE A 133 -15.41 4.05 8.28
N PRO A 134 -15.93 5.06 7.56
CA PRO A 134 -16.59 4.81 6.27
C PRO A 134 -15.60 4.23 5.26
N ILE A 135 -16.08 3.38 4.35
CA ILE A 135 -15.23 2.85 3.26
C ILE A 135 -15.25 3.78 2.05
N SER A 136 -14.17 3.77 1.25
CA SER A 136 -14.01 4.70 0.11
C SER A 136 -15.13 4.59 -0.93
N ILE A 137 -15.66 3.39 -1.15
CA ILE A 137 -16.74 3.13 -2.11
C ILE A 137 -18.15 3.50 -1.63
N SER A 138 -18.37 3.65 -0.32
CA SER A 138 -19.68 3.99 0.24
C SER A 138 -19.58 4.54 1.66
N LYS A 139 -20.00 5.80 1.84
CA LYS A 139 -20.02 6.47 3.16
C LYS A 139 -21.04 5.86 4.14
N TRP A 140 -22.01 5.09 3.63
CA TRP A 140 -23.03 4.41 4.43
C TRP A 140 -22.50 3.14 5.09
N ILE A 141 -21.51 2.49 4.47
CA ILE A 141 -20.88 1.29 5.00
C ILE A 141 -19.67 1.71 5.83
N LYS A 142 -19.64 1.26 7.09
CA LYS A 142 -18.55 1.57 8.02
C LYS A 142 -17.96 0.30 8.61
N LEU A 143 -16.63 0.27 8.70
CA LEU A 143 -15.88 -0.81 9.35
C LEU A 143 -15.40 -0.36 10.73
N LYS A 144 -15.10 -1.30 11.62
CA LYS A 144 -14.42 -1.00 12.89
C LYS A 144 -13.04 -0.41 12.58
N LEU A 145 -12.52 0.46 13.44
CA LEU A 145 -11.15 0.98 13.29
C LEU A 145 -10.13 -0.16 13.13
N GLY A 146 -10.23 -1.21 13.94
CA GLY A 146 -9.33 -2.37 13.83
C GLY A 146 -9.48 -3.14 12.51
N ASP A 147 -10.70 -3.24 11.96
CA ASP A 147 -10.94 -3.87 10.66
C ASP A 147 -10.34 -3.00 9.53
N THR A 148 -10.50 -1.68 9.59
CA THR A 148 -9.92 -0.74 8.62
C THR A 148 -8.40 -0.76 8.64
N LEU A 149 -7.78 -0.75 9.82
CA LEU A 149 -6.33 -0.89 9.97
C LEU A 149 -5.85 -2.23 9.39
N GLY A 150 -6.52 -3.33 9.74
CA GLY A 150 -6.17 -4.66 9.22
C GLY A 150 -6.24 -4.72 7.69
N PHE A 151 -7.29 -4.17 7.08
CA PHE A 151 -7.39 -4.06 5.62
C PHE A 151 -6.24 -3.22 5.03
N LEU A 152 -6.00 -2.01 5.55
CA LEU A 152 -5.01 -1.09 4.99
C LEU A 152 -3.58 -1.65 5.11
N ILE A 153 -3.24 -2.29 6.24
CA ILE A 153 -1.95 -2.95 6.43
C ILE A 153 -1.78 -4.11 5.45
N ALA A 154 -2.77 -5.01 5.36
CA ALA A 154 -2.72 -6.14 4.44
C ALA A 154 -2.62 -5.69 2.96
N HIS A 155 -3.30 -4.60 2.59
CA HIS A 155 -3.21 -3.99 1.27
C HIS A 155 -1.79 -3.50 0.97
N GLN A 156 -1.14 -2.85 1.92
CA GLN A 156 0.25 -2.42 1.76
C GLN A 156 1.24 -3.57 1.67
N GLU A 157 1.15 -4.57 2.55
CA GLU A 157 2.01 -5.75 2.53
C GLU A 157 1.93 -6.47 1.18
N ARG A 158 0.71 -6.63 0.65
CA ARG A 158 0.48 -7.20 -0.69
C ARG A 158 1.23 -6.43 -1.77
N HIS A 159 1.17 -5.10 -1.73
CA HIS A 159 1.85 -4.27 -2.72
C HIS A 159 3.36 -4.23 -2.51
N PHE A 160 3.88 -4.41 -1.29
CA PHE A 160 5.33 -4.55 -1.08
C PHE A 160 5.89 -5.80 -1.73
N ILE A 161 5.17 -6.92 -1.67
CA ILE A 161 5.52 -8.12 -2.42
C ILE A 161 5.49 -7.85 -3.93
N GLN A 162 4.50 -7.11 -4.42
CA GLN A 162 4.43 -6.73 -5.82
C GLN A 162 5.61 -5.84 -6.26
N LEU A 163 6.04 -4.90 -5.41
CA LEU A 163 7.20 -4.05 -5.65
C LEU A 163 8.48 -4.89 -5.76
N GLU A 164 8.69 -5.83 -4.83
CA GLU A 164 9.85 -6.73 -4.84
C GLU A 164 9.90 -7.58 -6.11
N GLU A 165 8.74 -8.08 -6.54
CA GLU A 165 8.61 -8.85 -7.77
C GLU A 165 8.95 -8.02 -9.01
N ILE A 166 8.46 -6.79 -9.09
CA ILE A 166 8.75 -5.88 -10.22
C ILE A 166 10.24 -5.58 -10.30
N VAL A 167 10.87 -5.23 -9.18
CA VAL A 167 12.31 -4.94 -9.14
C VAL A 167 13.11 -6.16 -9.59
N ARG A 168 12.73 -7.36 -9.15
CA ARG A 168 13.35 -8.61 -9.59
C ARG A 168 13.22 -8.83 -11.10
N GLN A 169 12.03 -8.61 -11.66
CA GLN A 169 11.76 -8.79 -13.09
C GLN A 169 12.54 -7.79 -13.95
N ILE A 170 12.55 -6.51 -13.57
CA ILE A 170 13.29 -5.47 -14.30
C ILE A 170 14.79 -5.79 -14.31
N LYS A 171 15.36 -6.14 -13.15
CA LYS A 171 16.78 -6.52 -13.06
C LYS A 171 17.11 -7.73 -13.94
N ALA A 172 16.26 -8.76 -13.96
CA ALA A 172 16.45 -9.93 -14.82
C ALA A 172 16.39 -9.58 -16.32
N GLN A 173 15.47 -8.71 -16.72
CA GLN A 173 15.35 -8.22 -18.10
C GLN A 173 16.57 -7.40 -18.53
N SER A 174 17.10 -6.53 -17.64
CA SER A 174 18.33 -5.77 -17.92
C SER A 174 19.54 -6.68 -18.16
N VAL A 175 19.70 -7.75 -17.36
CA VAL A 175 20.78 -8.73 -17.54
C VAL A 175 20.64 -9.50 -18.85
N GLN A 176 19.41 -9.90 -19.21
CA GLN A 176 19.15 -10.58 -20.48
C GLN A 176 19.48 -9.70 -21.70
N ALA A 177 19.10 -8.42 -21.66
CA ALA A 177 19.39 -7.47 -22.75
C ALA A 177 20.90 -7.28 -23.00
N ILE A 178 21.70 -7.16 -21.92
CA ILE A 178 23.16 -7.06 -22.02
C ILE A 178 23.78 -8.32 -22.65
N ASN A 179 23.26 -9.49 -22.30
CA ASN A 179 23.74 -10.76 -22.85
C ASN A 179 23.39 -10.94 -24.33
N THR A 180 22.21 -10.47 -24.78
CA THR A 180 21.82 -10.52 -26.19
C THR A 180 22.60 -9.54 -27.05
N ASP A 181 22.89 -8.34 -26.55
CA ASP A 181 23.67 -7.34 -27.28
C ASP A 181 25.13 -7.78 -27.43
N SER A 182 25.73 -8.37 -26.40
CA SER A 182 27.11 -8.88 -26.45
C SER A 182 27.30 -10.11 -27.35
N LEU A 183 26.24 -10.88 -27.60
CA LEU A 183 26.22 -11.95 -28.60
C LEU A 183 26.05 -11.42 -30.02
N SER A 184 25.30 -10.32 -30.19
CA SER A 184 25.03 -9.71 -31.50
C SER A 184 26.20 -8.90 -32.06
N VAL A 185 27.12 -8.45 -31.20
CA VAL A 185 28.36 -7.74 -31.58
C VAL A 185 29.52 -8.71 -31.93
N LYS A 186 29.37 -10.00 -31.61
CA LYS A 186 30.39 -11.04 -31.88
C LYS A 186 30.12 -11.88 -33.13
N LEU A 187 29.06 -11.57 -33.88
CA LEU A 187 28.71 -12.17 -35.17
C LEU A 187 28.91 -11.13 -36.29
#